data_AF-A0A928NKT3-F1
#
_entry.id   AF-A0A928NKT3-F1
#
_cell.length_a   1.000
_cell.length_b   1.000
_cell.length_c   1.000
_cell.angle_alpha   90.00
_cell.angle_beta   90.00
_cell.angle_gamma   90.00
#
_symmetry.space_group_name_H-M   'P 1'
#
loop_
_entity.id
_entity.type
_entity.pdbx_description
1 polymer ?
#
loop_
_entity_poly.entity_id
_entity_poly.type
_entity_poly.pdbx_seq_one_letter_code
_entity_poly.pdbx_strand_id
1 'polypeptide(L)'
;MNKLSYYVKNGNFSNDSDKIVYHGKEVEYTDPISKEKTLFPETGMILFPGNFKEGKISFNVTMNNVDTRSRVGAIFDYKNMDGCENYYQVAIRNDWCAYSLDYWDGKTWSNKIAGGSPETINKSKKYNIKIEQQGNIIRFFVDDVLLYTYTNIINTSGLIGIFLANAYETTITDINIQKKSPKVFAIMKFEKDFDELYNEVISPKFKDYGYETIRADECYTSTPIINDIVKEINDASVIIADITMDNPNVFYELGYSHALGKTTILLADINKRDKLPFDISGFRTIFYENSIGGKKEIEKTLSKYIENINR
;
A
#
# COMPACT_ATOMS: atom_id res chain seq x y z
N MET A 1 15.63 -9.05 -22.72
CA MET A 1 14.76 -8.55 -21.64
C MET A 1 14.60 -9.66 -20.62
N ASN A 2 14.88 -9.41 -19.34
CA ASN A 2 14.64 -10.41 -18.30
C ASN A 2 13.13 -10.65 -18.20
N LYS A 3 12.70 -11.88 -18.41
CA LYS A 3 11.29 -12.28 -18.28
C LYS A 3 10.87 -12.08 -16.82
N LEU A 4 9.79 -11.34 -16.58
CA LEU A 4 9.26 -11.11 -15.25
C LEU A 4 8.87 -12.45 -14.62
N SER A 5 9.45 -12.79 -13.48
CA SER A 5 9.12 -14.03 -12.77
C SER A 5 7.77 -13.90 -12.06
N TYR A 6 6.96 -14.94 -12.12
CA TYR A 6 5.69 -15.07 -11.41
C TYR A 6 5.44 -16.54 -11.12
N TYR A 7 4.50 -16.82 -10.21
CA TYR A 7 3.98 -18.16 -10.00
C TYR A 7 2.45 -18.15 -9.99
N VAL A 8 1.87 -19.26 -10.44
CA VAL A 8 0.42 -19.45 -10.46
C VAL A 8 -0.01 -19.94 -9.08
N LYS A 9 -0.87 -19.19 -8.41
CA LYS A 9 -1.43 -19.59 -7.11
C LYS A 9 -2.64 -20.51 -7.28
N ASN A 10 -3.49 -20.23 -8.25
CA ASN A 10 -4.65 -21.04 -8.64
C ASN A 10 -5.14 -20.62 -10.02
N GLY A 11 -6.01 -21.44 -10.63
CA GLY A 11 -6.53 -21.23 -11.99
C GLY A 11 -5.60 -21.77 -13.08
N ASN A 12 -6.11 -21.81 -14.30
CA ASN A 12 -5.38 -22.34 -15.45
C ASN A 12 -4.72 -21.21 -16.27
N PHE A 13 -3.38 -21.17 -16.27
CA PHE A 13 -2.61 -20.16 -17.00
C PHE A 13 -1.61 -20.82 -17.94
N SER A 14 -1.50 -20.29 -19.15
CA SER A 14 -0.40 -20.60 -20.07
C SER A 14 0.45 -19.36 -20.33
N ASN A 15 1.72 -19.59 -20.62
CA ASN A 15 2.65 -18.54 -21.00
C ASN A 15 2.97 -18.71 -22.48
N ASP A 16 2.76 -17.66 -23.27
CA ASP A 16 3.15 -17.62 -24.67
C ASP A 16 4.03 -16.39 -24.87
N SER A 17 5.35 -16.63 -24.92
CA SER A 17 6.37 -15.60 -25.16
C SER A 17 6.28 -14.42 -24.17
N ASP A 18 5.56 -13.36 -24.53
CA ASP A 18 5.39 -12.08 -23.83
C ASP A 18 3.97 -11.86 -23.27
N LYS A 19 3.06 -12.83 -23.42
CA LYS A 19 1.70 -12.78 -22.87
C LYS A 19 1.43 -13.91 -21.90
N ILE A 20 0.62 -13.60 -20.89
CA ILE A 20 0.02 -14.58 -19.98
C ILE A 20 -1.44 -14.75 -20.40
N VAL A 21 -1.85 -16.00 -20.63
CA VAL A 21 -3.24 -16.31 -21.01
C VAL A 21 -3.88 -17.09 -19.87
N TYR A 22 -4.98 -16.56 -19.34
CA TYR A 22 -5.84 -17.23 -18.39
C TYR A 22 -6.94 -17.97 -19.15
N HIS A 23 -7.04 -19.28 -18.94
CA HIS A 23 -8.03 -20.17 -19.55
C HIS A 23 -9.21 -20.36 -18.59
N GLY A 24 -10.03 -19.31 -18.50
CA GLY A 24 -11.22 -19.30 -17.66
C GLY A 24 -12.24 -20.37 -18.05
N LYS A 25 -13.05 -20.78 -17.08
CA LYS A 25 -14.20 -21.68 -17.25
C LYS A 25 -15.24 -21.41 -16.19
N GLU A 26 -16.45 -21.93 -16.39
CA GLU A 26 -17.46 -21.95 -15.33
C GLU A 26 -17.21 -23.12 -14.37
N VAL A 27 -17.47 -22.86 -13.09
CA VAL A 27 -17.47 -23.85 -12.00
C VAL A 27 -18.83 -23.81 -11.31
N GLU A 28 -19.37 -25.00 -11.03
CA GLU A 28 -20.65 -25.14 -10.34
C GLU A 28 -20.44 -25.01 -8.83
N TYR A 29 -21.19 -24.11 -8.20
CA TYR A 29 -21.33 -24.02 -6.76
C TYR A 29 -22.70 -24.53 -6.34
N THR A 30 -22.73 -25.46 -5.39
CA THR A 30 -23.97 -25.94 -4.78
C THR A 30 -24.11 -25.29 -3.41
N ASP A 31 -25.17 -24.51 -3.21
CA ASP A 31 -25.47 -23.92 -1.90
C ASP A 31 -25.65 -25.03 -0.85
N PRO A 32 -24.93 -24.97 0.29
CA PRO A 32 -24.95 -26.05 1.27
C PRO A 32 -26.32 -26.23 1.93
N ILE A 33 -27.15 -25.18 1.97
CA ILE A 33 -28.46 -25.13 2.61
C ILE A 33 -29.57 -25.40 1.58
N SER A 34 -29.69 -24.57 0.54
CA SER A 34 -30.78 -24.67 -0.44
C SER A 34 -30.59 -25.79 -1.46
N LYS A 35 -29.35 -26.30 -1.60
CA LYS A 35 -28.92 -27.24 -2.66
C LYS A 35 -29.06 -26.69 -4.08
N GLU A 36 -29.33 -25.39 -4.24
CA GLU A 36 -29.37 -24.76 -5.54
C GLU A 36 -27.97 -24.71 -6.15
N LYS A 37 -27.91 -25.00 -7.45
CA LYS A 37 -26.68 -24.99 -8.24
C LYS A 37 -26.59 -23.69 -9.00
N THR A 38 -25.48 -22.99 -8.85
CA THR A 38 -25.18 -21.74 -9.53
C THR A 38 -23.80 -21.82 -10.18
N LEU A 39 -23.69 -21.37 -11.43
CA LEU A 39 -22.41 -21.32 -12.15
C LEU A 39 -21.65 -20.03 -11.83
N PHE A 40 -20.40 -20.15 -11.41
CA PHE A 40 -19.51 -19.02 -11.17
C PHE A 40 -18.30 -19.10 -12.10
N PRO A 41 -17.73 -17.98 -12.54
CA PRO A 41 -16.43 -18.02 -13.19
C PRO A 41 -15.39 -18.57 -12.21
N GLU A 42 -14.55 -19.48 -12.69
CA GLU A 42 -13.36 -19.88 -11.94
C GLU A 42 -12.50 -18.63 -11.65
N THR A 43 -11.88 -18.61 -10.48
CA THR A 43 -10.90 -17.59 -10.14
C THR A 43 -9.50 -18.05 -10.52
N GLY A 44 -8.71 -17.15 -11.09
CA GLY A 44 -7.29 -17.33 -11.36
C GLY A 44 -6.45 -16.27 -10.67
N MET A 45 -5.27 -16.66 -10.19
CA MET A 45 -4.36 -15.72 -9.53
C MET A 45 -2.91 -16.05 -9.84
N ILE A 46 -2.17 -15.02 -10.24
CA ILE A 46 -0.71 -15.06 -10.35
C ILE A 46 -0.09 -14.09 -9.35
N LEU A 47 1.03 -14.47 -8.77
CA LEU A 47 1.76 -13.70 -7.77
C LEU A 47 3.18 -13.43 -8.25
N PHE A 48 3.67 -12.21 -8.00
CA PHE A 48 5.03 -11.80 -8.32
C PHE A 48 5.91 -11.88 -7.07
N PRO A 49 7.12 -12.44 -7.17
CA PRO A 49 7.98 -12.65 -6.03
C PRO A 49 8.55 -11.34 -5.46
N GLY A 50 8.88 -11.41 -4.17
CA GLY A 50 9.46 -10.33 -3.38
C GLY A 50 8.41 -9.36 -2.86
N ASN A 51 8.54 -8.98 -1.60
CA ASN A 51 7.64 -8.07 -0.91
C ASN A 51 7.47 -6.76 -1.69
N PHE A 52 6.25 -6.24 -1.64
CA PHE A 52 5.87 -4.96 -2.22
C PHE A 52 5.34 -4.09 -1.09
N LYS A 53 6.06 -3.01 -0.80
CA LYS A 53 5.62 -2.00 0.16
C LYS A 53 4.94 -0.85 -0.55
N GLU A 54 5.61 -0.33 -1.58
CA GLU A 54 5.12 0.78 -2.40
C GLU A 54 5.55 0.63 -3.84
N GLY A 55 4.89 1.43 -4.69
CA GLY A 55 5.24 1.60 -6.07
C GLY A 55 4.03 1.43 -6.97
N LYS A 56 4.23 0.79 -8.13
CA LYS A 56 3.22 0.75 -9.19
C LYS A 56 3.19 -0.63 -9.83
N ILE A 57 2.00 -1.09 -10.15
CA ILE A 57 1.76 -2.20 -11.08
C ILE A 57 0.91 -1.68 -12.23
N SER A 58 1.31 -2.00 -13.46
CA SER A 58 0.50 -1.76 -14.64
C SER A 58 0.57 -2.95 -15.57
N PHE A 59 -0.52 -3.18 -16.29
CA PHE A 59 -0.60 -4.24 -17.28
C PHE A 59 -1.77 -3.97 -18.22
N ASN A 60 -1.68 -4.56 -19.41
CA ASN A 60 -2.77 -4.57 -20.36
C ASN A 60 -3.56 -5.86 -20.22
N VAL A 61 -4.90 -5.75 -20.27
CA VAL A 61 -5.80 -6.91 -20.24
C VAL A 61 -6.79 -6.86 -21.40
N THR A 62 -7.05 -8.01 -22.01
CA THR A 62 -8.11 -8.21 -23.00
C THR A 62 -8.88 -9.47 -22.63
N MET A 63 -10.17 -9.31 -22.30
CA MET A 63 -11.08 -10.41 -22.02
C MET A 63 -11.81 -10.79 -23.30
N ASN A 64 -11.69 -12.02 -23.79
CA ASN A 64 -12.31 -12.43 -25.05
C ASN A 64 -13.84 -12.28 -24.99
N ASN A 65 -14.42 -12.57 -23.82
CA ASN A 65 -15.79 -12.27 -23.49
C ASN A 65 -15.91 -11.85 -22.02
N VAL A 66 -17.03 -11.23 -21.67
CA VAL A 66 -17.33 -10.70 -20.33
C VAL A 66 -18.78 -11.07 -20.00
N ASP A 67 -19.01 -11.52 -18.77
CA ASP A 67 -20.32 -11.83 -18.20
C ASP A 67 -20.59 -10.95 -16.95
N THR A 68 -21.73 -11.15 -16.30
CA THR A 68 -22.14 -10.36 -15.13
C THR A 68 -21.39 -10.72 -13.85
N ARG A 69 -20.31 -11.50 -13.94
CA ARG A 69 -19.46 -11.94 -12.81
C ARG A 69 -17.97 -11.75 -13.12
N SER A 70 -17.67 -11.14 -14.26
CA SER A 70 -16.32 -10.96 -14.75
C SER A 70 -15.59 -9.87 -13.98
N ARG A 71 -14.36 -10.17 -13.59
CA ARG A 71 -13.49 -9.30 -12.80
C ARG A 71 -12.04 -9.53 -13.17
N VAL A 72 -11.29 -8.45 -13.34
CA VAL A 72 -9.83 -8.52 -13.51
C VAL A 72 -9.16 -7.31 -12.89
N GLY A 73 -8.03 -7.53 -12.23
CA GLY A 73 -7.37 -6.47 -11.47
C GLY A 73 -6.07 -6.93 -10.84
N ALA A 74 -5.46 -6.05 -10.05
CA ALA A 74 -4.32 -6.42 -9.23
C ALA A 74 -4.76 -6.70 -7.80
N ILE A 75 -3.94 -7.51 -7.13
CA ILE A 75 -4.02 -7.73 -5.69
C ILE A 75 -2.76 -7.16 -5.01
N PHE A 76 -2.95 -6.64 -3.81
CA PHE A 76 -1.90 -6.07 -2.97
C PHE A 76 -1.95 -6.67 -1.57
N ASP A 77 -0.81 -6.62 -0.89
CA ASP A 77 -0.64 -7.18 0.44
C ASP A 77 -1.01 -8.65 0.57
N TYR A 78 -0.83 -9.44 -0.48
CA TYR A 78 -1.15 -10.85 -0.41
C TYR A 78 -0.28 -11.52 0.64
N LYS A 79 -0.95 -12.01 1.69
CA LYS A 79 -0.38 -12.78 2.80
C LYS A 79 -1.18 -14.07 2.92
N ASN A 80 -0.49 -15.17 3.18
CA ASN A 80 -1.10 -16.43 3.56
C ASN A 80 -0.48 -16.83 4.90
N MET A 81 -1.21 -16.56 5.98
CA MET A 81 -0.80 -16.90 7.34
C MET A 81 -1.73 -18.00 7.85
N ASP A 82 -1.16 -19.13 8.24
CA ASP A 82 -1.89 -20.27 8.79
C ASP A 82 -3.06 -20.75 7.90
N GLY A 83 -2.89 -20.66 6.57
CA GLY A 83 -3.90 -21.06 5.59
C GLY A 83 -5.01 -20.02 5.35
N CYS A 84 -4.98 -18.88 6.06
CA CYS A 84 -5.88 -17.76 5.82
C CYS A 84 -5.23 -16.74 4.87
N GLU A 85 -5.81 -16.59 3.70
CA GLU A 85 -5.35 -15.62 2.70
C GLU A 85 -6.02 -14.27 2.92
N ASN A 86 -5.24 -13.19 2.97
CA ASN A 86 -5.79 -11.84 2.96
C ASN A 86 -5.06 -10.98 1.94
N TYR A 87 -5.79 -10.04 1.35
CA TYR A 87 -5.27 -9.12 0.34
C TYR A 87 -6.29 -8.03 0.02
N TYR A 88 -5.78 -6.89 -0.45
CA TYR A 88 -6.56 -5.89 -1.16
C TYR A 88 -6.67 -6.26 -2.62
N GLN A 89 -7.77 -5.90 -3.26
CA GLN A 89 -7.99 -6.09 -4.67
C GLN A 89 -8.55 -4.85 -5.32
N VAL A 90 -7.85 -4.36 -6.35
CA VAL A 90 -8.28 -3.25 -7.19
C VAL A 90 -8.59 -3.80 -8.57
N ALA A 91 -9.81 -3.62 -9.05
CA ALA A 91 -10.25 -4.31 -10.27
C ALA A 91 -11.22 -3.48 -11.11
N ILE A 92 -11.25 -3.80 -12.41
CA ILE A 92 -12.42 -3.59 -13.26
C ILE A 92 -13.36 -4.80 -13.13
N ARG A 93 -14.67 -4.55 -13.19
CA ARG A 93 -15.72 -5.55 -12.94
C ARG A 93 -16.91 -5.32 -13.84
N ASN A 94 -17.66 -6.37 -14.16
CA ASN A 94 -18.92 -6.28 -14.89
C ASN A 94 -20.09 -6.88 -14.08
N ASP A 95 -20.00 -6.88 -12.75
CA ASP A 95 -21.07 -7.34 -11.89
C ASP A 95 -21.99 -6.20 -11.46
N TRP A 96 -21.72 -5.58 -10.32
CA TRP A 96 -22.57 -4.55 -9.71
C TRP A 96 -21.89 -3.17 -9.73
N CYS A 97 -20.61 -3.08 -10.08
CA CYS A 97 -19.89 -1.84 -10.38
C CYS A 97 -18.89 -2.05 -11.51
N ALA A 98 -18.39 -0.96 -12.12
CA ALA A 98 -17.32 -1.04 -13.12
C ALA A 98 -15.93 -1.13 -12.49
N TYR A 99 -15.74 -0.49 -11.33
CA TYR A 99 -14.44 -0.31 -10.68
C TYR A 99 -14.58 -0.49 -9.18
N SER A 100 -13.66 -1.20 -8.54
CA SER A 100 -13.68 -1.39 -7.09
C SER A 100 -12.31 -1.45 -6.44
N LEU A 101 -12.30 -1.18 -5.13
CA LEU A 101 -11.30 -1.61 -4.15
C LEU A 101 -12.03 -2.46 -3.13
N ASP A 102 -11.60 -3.70 -2.97
CA ASP A 102 -12.13 -4.62 -1.98
C ASP A 102 -10.99 -5.16 -1.12
N TYR A 103 -11.32 -5.64 0.08
CA TYR A 103 -10.39 -6.36 0.94
C TYR A 103 -10.98 -7.72 1.30
N TRP A 104 -10.19 -8.77 1.07
CA TRP A 104 -10.48 -10.13 1.47
C TRP A 104 -9.74 -10.45 2.77
N ASP A 105 -10.46 -10.89 3.79
CA ASP A 105 -9.89 -11.22 5.11
C ASP A 105 -9.64 -12.72 5.33
N GLY A 106 -9.85 -13.55 4.28
CA GLY A 106 -9.79 -15.01 4.35
C GLY A 106 -11.17 -15.68 4.45
N LYS A 107 -12.22 -14.92 4.74
CA LYS A 107 -13.58 -15.43 4.95
C LYS A 107 -14.64 -14.60 4.22
N THR A 108 -14.50 -13.28 4.25
CA THR A 108 -15.49 -12.35 3.73
C THR A 108 -14.84 -11.23 2.92
N TRP A 109 -15.58 -10.76 1.93
CA TRP A 109 -15.23 -9.57 1.16
C TRP A 109 -15.77 -8.33 1.86
N SER A 110 -14.92 -7.33 2.03
CA SER A 110 -15.33 -5.98 2.45
C SER A 110 -15.07 -5.00 1.32
N ASN A 111 -16.13 -4.39 0.79
CA ASN A 111 -16.01 -3.34 -0.20
C ASN A 111 -15.53 -2.04 0.45
N LYS A 112 -14.54 -1.38 -0.16
CA LYS A 112 -13.98 -0.10 0.31
C LYS A 112 -14.38 1.05 -0.60
N ILE A 113 -14.39 0.81 -1.90
CA ILE A 113 -14.91 1.74 -2.89
C ILE A 113 -15.53 0.95 -4.05
N ALA A 114 -16.55 1.53 -4.64
CA ALA A 114 -17.16 1.04 -5.87
C ALA A 114 -17.70 2.21 -6.68
N GLY A 115 -17.60 2.11 -8.01
CA GLY A 115 -18.09 3.16 -8.89
C GLY A 115 -18.18 2.72 -10.34
N GLY A 116 -18.85 3.55 -11.14
CA GLY A 116 -19.08 3.33 -12.56
C GLY A 116 -20.12 2.24 -12.85
N SER A 117 -20.65 2.30 -14.07
CA SER A 117 -21.67 1.35 -14.56
C SER A 117 -21.01 0.10 -15.15
N PRO A 118 -21.35 -1.12 -14.67
CA PRO A 118 -20.79 -2.39 -15.16
C PRO A 118 -20.75 -2.50 -16.69
N GLU A 119 -21.82 -2.05 -17.35
CA GLU A 119 -22.03 -2.08 -18.81
C GLU A 119 -20.93 -1.37 -19.63
N THR A 120 -20.06 -0.60 -18.98
CA THR A 120 -18.89 0.04 -19.60
C THR A 120 -17.74 -0.95 -19.86
N ILE A 121 -17.75 -2.13 -19.24
CA ILE A 121 -16.75 -3.18 -19.43
C ILE A 121 -17.13 -4.08 -20.61
N ASN A 122 -16.53 -3.77 -21.74
CA ASN A 122 -16.74 -4.41 -23.04
C ASN A 122 -15.79 -5.60 -23.27
N LYS A 123 -16.34 -6.65 -23.90
CA LYS A 123 -15.59 -7.79 -24.46
C LYS A 123 -14.62 -7.37 -25.56
N SER A 124 -13.51 -8.10 -25.67
CA SER A 124 -12.44 -7.91 -26.66
C SER A 124 -11.82 -6.51 -26.70
N LYS A 125 -12.21 -5.60 -25.78
CA LYS A 125 -11.55 -4.32 -25.58
C LYS A 125 -10.28 -4.56 -24.77
N LYS A 126 -9.18 -3.92 -25.22
CA LYS A 126 -7.94 -3.82 -24.45
C LYS A 126 -8.09 -2.71 -23.43
N TYR A 127 -7.82 -3.01 -22.16
CA TYR A 127 -7.75 -2.04 -21.06
C TYR A 127 -6.32 -1.94 -20.56
N ASN A 128 -5.84 -0.72 -20.32
CA ASN A 128 -4.64 -0.50 -19.54
C ASN A 128 -5.02 -0.31 -18.07
N ILE A 129 -4.64 -1.24 -17.19
CA ILE A 129 -4.88 -1.16 -15.75
C ILE A 129 -3.58 -0.68 -15.11
N LYS A 130 -3.64 0.40 -14.34
CA LYS A 130 -2.50 0.92 -13.57
C LYS A 130 -2.93 1.25 -12.16
N ILE A 131 -2.18 0.75 -11.18
CA ILE A 131 -2.45 0.96 -9.77
C ILE A 131 -1.17 1.42 -9.10
N GLU A 132 -1.29 2.50 -8.33
CA GLU A 132 -0.17 3.10 -7.61
C GLU A 132 -0.46 3.07 -6.12
N GLN A 133 0.48 2.51 -5.36
CA GLN A 133 0.43 2.51 -3.91
C GLN A 133 1.57 3.37 -3.34
N GLN A 134 1.20 4.28 -2.44
CA GLN A 134 2.11 5.17 -1.74
C GLN A 134 1.60 5.35 -0.30
N GLY A 135 2.29 4.77 0.67
CA GLY A 135 1.86 4.65 2.05
C GLY A 135 0.48 4.02 2.16
N ASN A 136 -0.42 4.74 2.83
CA ASN A 136 -1.83 4.39 3.02
C ASN A 136 -2.75 4.77 1.84
N ILE A 137 -2.18 5.25 0.73
CA ILE A 137 -2.91 5.72 -0.44
C ILE A 137 -2.79 4.71 -1.58
N ILE A 138 -3.94 4.36 -2.17
CA ILE A 138 -4.02 3.70 -3.49
C ILE A 138 -4.69 4.63 -4.49
N ARG A 139 -4.12 4.71 -5.69
CA ARG A 139 -4.71 5.37 -6.86
C ARG A 139 -4.94 4.35 -7.95
N PHE A 140 -6.15 4.33 -8.50
CA PHE A 140 -6.53 3.41 -9.57
C PHE A 140 -6.77 4.16 -10.87
N PHE A 141 -6.11 3.70 -11.94
CA PHE A 141 -6.22 4.24 -13.28
C PHE A 141 -6.65 3.15 -14.27
N VAL A 142 -7.53 3.51 -15.19
CA VAL A 142 -7.87 2.71 -16.37
C VAL A 142 -7.73 3.58 -17.60
N ASP A 143 -7.00 3.09 -18.62
CA ASP A 143 -6.73 3.84 -19.85
C ASP A 143 -6.17 5.26 -19.55
N ASP A 144 -5.24 5.33 -18.58
CA ASP A 144 -4.61 6.55 -18.03
C ASP A 144 -5.54 7.56 -17.32
N VAL A 145 -6.84 7.25 -17.18
CA VAL A 145 -7.79 8.07 -16.41
C VAL A 145 -7.76 7.66 -14.94
N LEU A 146 -7.50 8.61 -14.03
CA LEU A 146 -7.64 8.40 -12.58
C LEU A 146 -9.12 8.21 -12.22
N LEU A 147 -9.48 7.03 -11.74
CA LEU A 147 -10.85 6.70 -11.38
C LEU A 147 -11.15 7.01 -9.92
N TYR A 148 -10.22 6.71 -9.02
CA TYR A 148 -10.34 7.08 -7.61
C TYR A 148 -8.98 7.14 -6.90
N THR A 149 -8.97 7.86 -5.78
CA THR A 149 -7.93 7.80 -4.75
C THR A 149 -8.57 7.32 -3.45
N TYR A 150 -7.98 6.33 -2.80
CA TYR A 150 -8.43 5.80 -1.52
C TYR A 150 -7.32 5.95 -0.48
N THR A 151 -7.63 6.55 0.67
CA THR A 151 -6.66 7.02 1.67
C THR A 151 -6.94 6.39 3.03
N ASN A 152 -6.94 5.06 3.15
CA ASN A 152 -7.20 4.34 4.41
C ASN A 152 -6.74 2.87 4.32
N ILE A 153 -5.61 2.63 3.66
CA ILE A 153 -5.04 1.30 3.57
C ILE A 153 -4.08 1.10 4.73
N ILE A 154 -4.17 -0.06 5.36
CA ILE A 154 -3.20 -0.48 6.35
C ILE A 154 -1.89 -0.74 5.60
N ASN A 155 -0.80 -0.11 6.03
CA ASN A 155 0.49 -0.16 5.35
C ASN A 155 0.88 -1.62 5.03
N THR A 156 1.00 -1.91 3.74
CA THR A 156 1.10 -3.28 3.24
C THR A 156 2.55 -3.70 3.04
N SER A 157 2.86 -4.97 3.18
CA SER A 157 4.19 -5.51 2.86
C SER A 157 4.18 -6.90 2.22
N GLY A 158 3.00 -7.39 1.84
CA GLY A 158 2.82 -8.68 1.21
C GLY A 158 3.23 -8.72 -0.26
N LEU A 159 2.81 -9.78 -0.93
CA LEU A 159 3.02 -9.95 -2.36
C LEU A 159 1.99 -9.16 -3.17
N ILE A 160 2.35 -8.86 -4.41
CA ILE A 160 1.42 -8.33 -5.41
C ILE A 160 1.15 -9.38 -6.47
N GLY A 161 0.04 -9.22 -7.18
CA GLY A 161 -0.40 -10.18 -8.17
C GLY A 161 -1.45 -9.63 -9.10
N ILE A 162 -1.87 -10.48 -10.04
CA ILE A 162 -3.03 -10.23 -10.89
C ILE A 162 -4.08 -11.29 -10.55
N PHE A 163 -5.30 -10.83 -10.32
CA PHE A 163 -6.46 -11.66 -10.06
C PHE A 163 -7.41 -11.60 -11.25
N LEU A 164 -8.01 -12.74 -11.57
CA LEU A 164 -9.07 -12.88 -12.54
C LEU A 164 -10.22 -13.70 -11.94
N ALA A 165 -11.44 -13.30 -12.25
CA ALA A 165 -12.61 -14.17 -12.23
C ALA A 165 -13.30 -13.95 -13.56
N ASN A 166 -13.13 -14.88 -14.51
CA ASN A 166 -13.76 -14.80 -15.82
C ASN A 166 -13.96 -16.21 -16.36
N ALA A 167 -15.12 -16.50 -16.94
CA ALA A 167 -15.40 -17.81 -17.52
C ALA A 167 -14.73 -18.01 -18.89
N TYR A 168 -14.11 -16.96 -19.43
CA TYR A 168 -13.55 -16.93 -20.77
C TYR A 168 -12.06 -16.65 -20.75
N GLU A 169 -11.42 -16.97 -21.89
CA GLU A 169 -10.01 -16.67 -22.08
C GLU A 169 -9.73 -15.18 -21.90
N THR A 170 -8.69 -14.88 -21.11
CA THR A 170 -8.26 -13.51 -20.82
C THR A 170 -6.75 -13.40 -21.04
N THR A 171 -6.34 -12.46 -21.89
CA THR A 171 -4.93 -12.22 -22.22
C THR A 171 -4.41 -11.04 -21.42
N ILE A 172 -3.24 -11.22 -20.79
CA ILE A 172 -2.50 -10.21 -20.04
C ILE A 172 -1.16 -9.96 -20.73
N THR A 173 -0.81 -8.70 -20.93
CA THR A 173 0.41 -8.26 -21.63
C THR A 173 1.01 -7.03 -20.93
N ASP A 174 2.24 -6.68 -21.29
CA ASP A 174 2.89 -5.43 -20.89
C ASP A 174 2.92 -5.22 -19.36
N ILE A 175 3.14 -6.29 -18.60
CA ILE A 175 3.20 -6.24 -17.14
C ILE A 175 4.45 -5.47 -16.73
N ASN A 176 4.25 -4.36 -16.03
CA ASN A 176 5.31 -3.53 -15.48
C ASN A 176 5.08 -3.35 -13.97
N ILE A 177 6.08 -3.74 -13.19
CA ILE A 177 6.09 -3.59 -11.73
C ILE A 177 7.27 -2.71 -11.36
N GLN A 178 7.00 -1.61 -10.70
CA GLN A 178 7.99 -0.71 -10.14
C GLN A 178 7.85 -0.74 -8.64
N LYS A 179 8.84 -1.30 -7.95
CA LYS A 179 8.90 -1.26 -6.49
C LYS A 179 9.60 0.03 -6.07
N LYS A 180 9.11 0.67 -5.03
CA LYS A 180 9.76 1.81 -4.37
C LYS A 180 9.99 1.50 -2.91
N SER A 181 11.10 2.00 -2.37
CA SER A 181 11.30 2.03 -0.93
C SER A 181 10.33 3.06 -0.34
N PRO A 182 9.50 2.68 0.66
CA PRO A 182 8.65 3.63 1.35
C PRO A 182 9.51 4.68 2.07
N LYS A 183 8.98 5.89 2.14
CA LYS A 183 9.71 7.05 2.65
C LYS A 183 9.25 7.41 4.05
N VAL A 184 10.22 7.75 4.89
CA VAL A 184 10.02 8.29 6.23
C VAL A 184 10.46 9.73 6.21
N PHE A 185 9.59 10.65 6.62
CA PHE A 185 9.98 12.04 6.79
C PHE A 185 10.13 12.37 8.28
N ALA A 186 11.32 12.83 8.65
CA ALA A 186 11.66 13.19 10.01
C ALA A 186 11.43 14.70 10.23
N ILE A 187 10.48 15.00 11.13
CA ILE A 187 10.13 16.35 11.57
C ILE A 187 10.79 16.58 12.93
N MET A 188 11.91 17.29 12.97
CA MET A 188 12.64 17.51 14.22
C MET A 188 13.49 18.77 14.16
N LYS A 189 13.94 19.23 15.33
CA LYS A 189 14.84 20.39 15.44
C LYS A 189 16.26 20.02 14.99
N PHE A 190 16.98 20.96 14.38
CA PHE A 190 18.37 20.79 13.93
C PHE A 190 19.36 21.24 15.01
N GLU A 191 19.53 20.43 16.04
CA GLU A 191 20.59 20.62 17.05
C GLU A 191 21.26 19.28 17.34
N LYS A 192 22.49 19.33 17.87
CA LYS A 192 23.36 18.16 18.06
C LYS A 192 22.66 16.94 18.67
N ASP A 193 21.91 17.13 19.74
CA ASP A 193 21.21 16.02 20.43
C ASP A 193 20.18 15.33 19.52
N PHE A 194 19.55 16.07 18.61
CA PHE A 194 18.58 15.53 17.63
C PHE A 194 19.29 14.91 16.42
N ASP A 195 20.48 15.38 16.07
CA ASP A 195 21.31 14.79 15.02
C ASP A 195 21.80 13.40 15.42
N GLU A 196 22.22 13.20 16.68
CA GLU A 196 22.61 11.89 17.19
C GLU A 196 21.43 10.91 17.16
N LEU A 197 20.26 11.33 17.66
CA LEU A 197 19.04 10.52 17.60
C LEU A 197 18.66 10.13 16.16
N TYR A 198 18.72 11.09 15.23
CA TYR A 198 18.38 10.85 13.83
C TYR A 198 19.35 9.87 13.16
N ASN A 199 20.65 10.15 13.23
CA ASN A 199 21.68 9.42 12.50
C ASN A 199 21.98 8.06 13.12
N GLU A 200 21.87 7.91 14.45
CA GLU A 200 22.25 6.68 15.12
C GLU A 200 21.08 5.75 15.44
N VAL A 201 19.85 6.26 15.48
CA VAL A 201 18.66 5.47 15.86
C VAL A 201 17.60 5.50 14.77
N ILE A 202 17.06 6.66 14.42
CA ILE A 202 15.89 6.75 13.53
C ILE A 202 16.22 6.19 12.14
N SER A 203 17.20 6.78 11.45
CA SER A 203 17.53 6.42 10.06
C SER A 203 18.03 4.96 9.95
N PRO A 204 18.96 4.47 10.81
CA PRO A 204 19.38 3.07 10.78
C PRO A 204 18.23 2.08 11.00
N LYS A 205 17.34 2.34 11.97
CA LYS A 205 16.22 1.42 12.23
C LYS A 205 15.24 1.38 11.07
N PHE A 206 14.84 2.52 10.53
CA PHE A 206 13.96 2.50 9.36
C PHE A 206 14.60 1.82 8.14
N LYS A 207 15.91 2.01 7.95
CA LYS A 207 16.69 1.33 6.91
C LYS A 207 16.71 -0.20 7.08
N ASP A 208 16.80 -0.71 8.31
CA ASP A 208 16.71 -2.16 8.60
C ASP A 208 15.39 -2.77 8.13
N TYR A 209 14.31 -1.97 8.09
CA TYR A 209 13.00 -2.38 7.57
C TYR A 209 12.77 -1.95 6.11
N GLY A 210 13.80 -1.51 5.39
CA GLY A 210 13.72 -1.17 3.96
C GLY A 210 13.04 0.16 3.65
N TYR A 211 12.99 1.09 4.60
CA TYR A 211 12.54 2.45 4.37
C TYR A 211 13.72 3.37 3.99
N GLU A 212 13.42 4.41 3.22
CA GLU A 212 14.30 5.55 3.01
C GLU A 212 13.90 6.67 3.98
N THR A 213 14.83 7.16 4.78
CA THR A 213 14.55 8.25 5.74
C THR A 213 15.13 9.55 5.20
N ILE A 214 14.32 10.61 5.22
CA ILE A 214 14.72 11.96 4.83
C ILE A 214 14.34 12.93 5.94
N ARG A 215 15.24 13.88 6.22
CA ARG A 215 15.01 15.00 7.14
C ARG A 215 15.00 16.32 6.37
N ALA A 216 14.27 17.31 6.89
CA ALA A 216 14.06 18.57 6.17
C ALA A 216 15.34 19.34 5.81
N ASP A 217 16.44 19.21 6.56
CA ASP A 217 17.75 19.80 6.25
C ASP A 217 18.51 19.10 5.11
N GLU A 218 18.09 17.90 4.72
CA GLU A 218 18.66 17.14 3.59
C GLU A 218 18.01 17.53 2.24
N CYS A 219 16.99 18.39 2.27
CA CYS A 219 16.27 18.87 1.09
C CYS A 219 17.00 20.07 0.46
N TYR A 220 17.98 19.80 -0.40
CA TYR A 220 18.72 20.84 -1.13
C TYR A 220 18.00 21.22 -2.43
N THR A 221 17.13 22.24 -2.41
CA THR A 221 16.52 22.77 -3.65
C THR A 221 16.55 24.30 -3.72
N SER A 222 16.22 24.84 -4.90
CA SER A 222 16.06 26.27 -5.17
C SER A 222 14.62 26.78 -4.97
N THR A 223 13.67 25.93 -4.58
CA THR A 223 12.28 26.30 -4.30
C THR A 223 12.10 26.79 -2.87
N PRO A 224 11.00 27.51 -2.55
CA PRO A 224 10.69 27.85 -1.17
C PRO A 224 10.70 26.58 -0.30
N ILE A 225 11.44 26.61 0.80
CA ILE A 225 11.64 25.47 1.74
C ILE A 225 10.31 24.79 2.09
N ILE A 226 9.23 25.57 2.21
CA ILE A 226 7.90 25.05 2.52
C ILE A 226 7.32 24.13 1.45
N ASN A 227 7.60 24.37 0.16
CA ASN A 227 7.09 23.53 -0.92
C ASN A 227 7.78 22.17 -0.92
N ASP A 228 9.06 22.13 -0.60
CA ASP A 228 9.81 20.89 -0.45
C ASP A 228 9.24 20.12 0.73
N ILE A 229 9.15 20.72 1.91
CA ILE A 229 8.58 20.07 3.11
C ILE A 229 7.17 19.53 2.83
N VAL A 230 6.30 20.31 2.18
CA VAL A 230 4.95 19.87 1.80
C VAL A 230 5.01 18.67 0.85
N LYS A 231 5.89 18.69 -0.15
CA LYS A 231 6.09 17.57 -1.06
C LYS A 231 6.60 16.34 -0.31
N GLU A 232 7.55 16.52 0.60
CA GLU A 232 8.18 15.44 1.35
C GLU A 232 7.20 14.78 2.34
N ILE A 233 6.37 15.56 3.02
CA ILE A 233 5.25 15.05 3.83
C ILE A 233 4.25 14.31 2.96
N ASN A 234 3.86 14.88 1.82
CA ASN A 234 2.95 14.23 0.87
C ASN A 234 3.53 12.91 0.35
N ASP A 235 4.84 12.87 0.11
CA ASP A 235 5.52 11.71 -0.43
C ASP A 235 5.82 10.63 0.62
N ALA A 236 5.90 11.01 1.89
CA ALA A 236 6.19 10.11 2.99
C ALA A 236 5.05 9.14 3.31
N SER A 237 5.43 7.90 3.56
CA SER A 237 4.59 6.81 4.04
C SER A 237 4.40 6.90 5.56
N VAL A 238 5.46 7.33 6.25
CA VAL A 238 5.51 7.47 7.70
C VAL A 238 6.14 8.82 8.03
N ILE A 239 5.55 9.48 9.01
CA ILE A 239 6.10 10.69 9.62
C ILE A 239 6.65 10.30 10.99
N ILE A 240 7.88 10.70 11.29
CA ILE A 240 8.42 10.62 12.64
C ILE A 240 8.73 12.01 13.13
N ALA A 241 8.10 12.42 14.23
CA ALA A 241 8.22 13.78 14.73
C ALA A 241 8.79 13.79 16.14
N ASP A 242 9.90 14.51 16.33
CA ASP A 242 10.39 14.83 17.66
C ASP A 242 9.70 16.09 18.18
N ILE A 243 8.94 15.91 19.25
CA ILE A 243 8.17 16.94 19.94
C ILE A 243 8.74 17.21 21.33
N THR A 244 10.06 17.07 21.51
CA THR A 244 10.74 17.35 22.79
C THR A 244 10.66 18.83 23.16
N MET A 245 10.84 19.72 22.18
CA MET A 245 10.81 21.17 22.37
C MET A 245 9.53 21.78 21.78
N ASP A 246 9.11 22.93 22.29
CA ASP A 246 8.02 23.70 21.68
C ASP A 246 8.54 24.42 20.44
N ASN A 247 8.53 23.71 19.32
CA ASN A 247 8.95 24.22 18.02
C ASN A 247 7.72 24.44 17.12
N PRO A 248 7.36 25.70 16.81
CA PRO A 248 6.22 26.01 15.95
C PRO A 248 6.27 25.34 14.57
N ASN A 249 7.47 25.17 13.99
CA ASN A 249 7.62 24.53 12.68
C ASN A 249 7.28 23.04 12.76
N VAL A 250 7.79 22.35 13.79
CA VAL A 250 7.47 20.93 14.05
C VAL A 250 5.97 20.74 14.21
N PHE A 251 5.30 21.59 14.99
CA PHE A 251 3.86 21.48 15.18
C PHE A 251 3.05 21.80 13.91
N TYR A 252 3.50 22.76 13.10
CA TYR A 252 2.89 23.06 11.82
C TYR A 252 2.97 21.86 10.86
N GLU A 253 4.15 21.29 10.69
CA GLU A 253 4.39 20.12 9.82
C GLU A 253 3.67 18.86 10.32
N LEU A 254 3.65 18.65 11.63
CA LEU A 254 2.90 17.56 12.26
C LEU A 254 1.39 17.74 12.09
N GLY A 255 0.87 18.95 12.29
CA GLY A 255 -0.54 19.28 12.07
C GLY A 255 -0.95 19.06 10.61
N TYR A 256 -0.12 19.47 9.66
CA TYR A 256 -0.33 19.22 8.25
C TYR A 256 -0.30 17.71 7.92
N SER A 257 0.63 16.97 8.51
CA SER A 257 0.71 15.51 8.41
C SER A 257 -0.56 14.81 8.91
N HIS A 258 -1.11 15.26 10.04
CA HIS A 258 -2.38 14.76 10.58
C HIS A 258 -3.56 15.09 9.66
N ALA A 259 -3.60 16.30 9.10
CA ALA A 259 -4.66 16.70 8.17
C ALA A 259 -4.68 15.84 6.89
N LEU A 260 -3.51 15.35 6.46
CA LEU A 260 -3.37 14.40 5.35
C LEU A 260 -3.60 12.93 5.74
N GLY A 261 -3.88 12.64 7.01
CA GLY A 261 -4.09 11.27 7.50
C GLY A 261 -2.83 10.40 7.43
N LYS A 262 -1.63 11.00 7.53
CA LYS A 262 -0.36 10.27 7.51
C LYS A 262 -0.19 9.43 8.78
N THR A 263 0.50 8.30 8.65
CA THR A 263 0.94 7.51 9.80
C THR A 263 2.05 8.25 10.54
N THR A 264 1.83 8.61 11.80
CA THR A 264 2.77 9.39 12.62
C THR A 264 3.31 8.61 13.82
N ILE A 265 4.62 8.71 14.05
CA ILE A 265 5.29 8.29 15.30
C ILE A 265 5.80 9.55 16.00
N LEU A 266 5.40 9.75 17.26
CA LEU A 266 5.86 10.88 18.06
C LEU A 266 6.97 10.46 19.01
N LEU A 267 8.02 11.26 19.14
CA LEU A 267 9.13 11.09 20.07
C LEU A 267 9.19 12.28 21.04
N ALA A 268 9.56 12.04 22.30
CA ALA A 268 9.87 13.10 23.26
C ALA A 268 10.94 12.64 24.26
N ASP A 269 11.95 13.48 24.51
CA ASP A 269 12.94 13.24 25.56
C ASP A 269 12.31 13.46 26.94
N ILE A 270 12.25 12.39 27.74
CA ILE A 270 11.65 12.40 29.08
C ILE A 270 12.36 13.36 30.04
N ASN A 271 13.65 13.63 29.84
CA ASN A 271 14.39 14.54 30.71
C ASN A 271 14.19 16.02 30.36
N LYS A 272 13.61 16.31 29.19
CA LYS A 272 13.40 17.68 28.70
C LYS A 272 11.91 18.05 28.61
N ARG A 273 11.01 17.06 28.65
CA ARG A 273 9.56 17.26 28.57
C ARG A 273 8.78 16.29 29.45
N ASP A 274 8.25 16.82 30.54
CA ASP A 274 7.37 16.07 31.45
C ASP A 274 5.90 16.05 30.99
N LYS A 275 5.47 17.05 30.21
CA LYS A 275 4.06 17.21 29.80
C LYS A 275 3.95 17.59 28.33
N LEU A 276 3.10 16.86 27.61
CA LEU A 276 2.76 17.17 26.22
C LEU A 276 1.75 18.33 26.13
N PRO A 277 1.83 19.19 25.10
CA PRO A 277 0.79 20.16 24.78
C PRO A 277 -0.57 19.49 24.60
N PHE A 278 -1.64 20.19 25.02
CA PHE A 278 -2.99 19.62 25.06
C PHE A 278 -3.42 19.01 23.71
N ASP A 279 -3.20 19.74 22.60
CA ASP A 279 -3.62 19.34 21.25
C ASP A 279 -2.97 18.04 20.74
N ILE A 280 -1.82 17.65 21.28
CA ILE A 280 -1.09 16.43 20.88
C ILE A 280 -0.98 15.38 22.00
N SER A 281 -1.50 15.69 23.19
CA SER A 281 -1.44 14.81 24.37
C SER A 281 -2.24 13.51 24.22
N GLY A 282 -3.22 13.47 23.32
CA GLY A 282 -4.01 12.28 23.01
C GLY A 282 -3.32 11.27 22.08
N PHE A 283 -2.20 11.65 21.45
CA PHE A 283 -1.45 10.76 20.56
C PHE A 283 -0.45 9.92 21.35
N ARG A 284 -0.18 8.70 20.88
CA ARG A 284 0.86 7.85 21.47
C ARG A 284 2.23 8.45 21.17
N THR A 285 3.02 8.64 22.22
CA THR A 285 4.39 9.17 22.13
C THR A 285 5.36 8.16 22.72
N ILE A 286 6.46 7.93 22.01
CA ILE A 286 7.61 7.21 22.54
C ILE A 286 8.42 8.21 23.35
N PHE A 287 8.32 8.09 24.67
CA PHE A 287 9.22 8.81 25.57
C PHE A 287 10.56 8.09 25.60
N TYR A 288 11.63 8.80 25.28
CA TYR A 288 12.98 8.26 25.26
C TYR A 288 13.88 9.02 26.22
N GLU A 289 14.99 8.40 26.59
CA GLU A 289 16.02 9.03 27.39
C GLU A 289 17.26 9.19 26.51
N ASN A 290 17.79 10.40 26.36
CA ASN A 290 19.00 10.63 25.57
C ASN A 290 20.27 10.23 26.35
N SER A 291 20.42 8.92 26.56
CA SER A 291 21.56 8.31 27.26
C SER A 291 21.96 6.99 26.61
N ILE A 292 23.14 6.47 26.95
CA ILE A 292 23.62 5.17 26.44
C ILE A 292 22.63 4.04 26.77
N GLY A 293 22.05 4.07 27.97
CA GLY A 293 21.03 3.12 28.38
C GLY A 293 19.72 3.30 27.61
N GLY A 294 19.28 4.55 27.44
CA GLY A 294 18.06 4.90 26.73
C GLY A 294 18.07 4.52 25.25
N LYS A 295 19.23 4.58 24.57
CA LYS A 295 19.39 4.20 23.15
C LYS A 295 18.81 2.82 22.83
N LYS A 296 19.13 1.80 23.63
CA LYS A 296 18.64 0.43 23.39
C LYS A 296 17.12 0.32 23.54
N GLU A 297 16.54 1.05 24.48
CA GLU A 297 15.10 1.02 24.74
C GLU A 297 14.30 1.76 23.67
N ILE A 298 14.78 2.91 23.18
CA ILE A 298 14.14 3.59 22.03
C ILE A 298 14.25 2.73 20.77
N GLU A 299 15.40 2.12 20.49
CA GLU A 299 15.58 1.23 19.35
C GLU A 299 14.57 0.07 19.36
N LYS A 300 14.44 -0.61 20.51
CA LYS A 300 13.50 -1.72 20.70
C LYS A 300 12.05 -1.27 20.54
N THR A 301 11.72 -0.10 21.08
CA THR A 301 10.35 0.43 21.02
C THR A 301 10.01 0.86 19.60
N LEU A 302 10.92 1.57 18.92
CA LEU A 302 10.78 2.00 17.54
C LEU A 302 10.60 0.80 16.60
N SER A 303 11.38 -0.27 16.76
CA SER A 303 11.20 -1.53 16.02
C SER A 303 9.77 -2.07 16.13
N LYS A 304 9.17 -2.09 17.33
CA LYS A 304 7.79 -2.54 17.52
C LYS A 304 6.78 -1.65 16.79
N TYR A 305 7.00 -0.34 16.78
CA TYR A 305 6.14 0.58 16.03
C TYR A 305 6.26 0.35 14.52
N ILE A 306 7.48 0.20 13.99
CA ILE A 306 7.73 -0.09 12.57
C ILE A 306 7.11 -1.43 12.17
N GLU A 307 7.24 -2.46 13.01
CA GLU A 307 6.62 -3.77 12.79
C GLU A 307 5.10 -3.69 12.76
N ASN A 308 4.49 -2.96 13.69
CA ASN A 308 3.03 -2.75 13.71
C ASN A 308 2.56 -1.94 12.49
N ILE A 309 3.38 -1.03 11.97
CA ILE A 309 3.09 -0.32 10.73
C ILE A 309 3.12 -1.28 9.55
N ASN A 310 4.06 -2.24 9.49
CA ASN A 310 4.16 -3.20 8.39
C ASN A 310 3.16 -4.38 8.48
N ARG A 311 2.40 -4.50 9.57
CA ARG A 311 1.46 -5.62 9.81
C ARG A 311 0.14 -5.41 9.09
#